data_AF-A0A0M8WA41-F1
#
_entry.id   AF-A0A0M8WA41-F1
#
_cell.length_a   1.000
_cell.length_b   1.000
_cell.length_c   1.000
_cell.angle_alpha   90.00
_cell.angle_beta   90.00
_cell.angle_gamma   90.00
#
_symmetry.space_group_name_H-M   'P 1'
#
loop_
_entity.id
_entity.type
_entity.pdbx_description
1 polymer ?
#
loop_
_entity_poly.entity_id
_entity_poly.type
_entity_poly.pdbx_seq_one_letter_code
_entity_poly.pdbx_strand_id
1 'polypeptide(L)'
;MCGWASVAGFGERLSIFGEVDVRATAREIRSRLRRQAEAEQQKREDAVVAVGVAAAAAVKRRADNDAALRAVFEAALRTSAADGRVRKLREAFEAALAHTGRVLEAEVAAGRTVLAAAELRITQGQLAEFTGQRVEDLRRWVQLVRRAESSEAGSAVGPTRAGGGSEPMSTTPAAGFAVVMRESDDVRGDALHGDGSAASAG
;
A
#
# COMPACT_ATOMS: atom_id res chain seq x y z
N MET A 1 -2.87 54.25 -84.71
CA MET A 1 -3.20 52.82 -84.67
C MET A 1 -2.43 52.23 -83.50
N CYS A 2 -3.02 52.20 -82.30
CA CYS A 2 -3.76 51.06 -81.72
C CYS A 2 -2.83 49.86 -81.47
N GLY A 3 -2.61 49.35 -80.26
CA GLY A 3 -3.26 49.63 -79.00
C GLY A 3 -2.48 49.08 -77.81
N TRP A 4 -2.68 49.73 -76.66
CA TRP A 4 -2.20 49.31 -75.36
C TRP A 4 -3.17 48.24 -74.84
N ALA A 5 -2.69 47.02 -74.62
CA ALA A 5 -3.49 45.96 -74.02
C ALA A 5 -3.55 46.19 -72.51
N SER A 6 -4.74 46.63 -72.11
CA SER A 6 -5.30 46.79 -70.77
C SER A 6 -4.74 45.87 -69.68
N VAL A 7 -4.19 46.50 -68.64
CA VAL A 7 -4.12 45.99 -67.27
C VAL A 7 -5.47 46.25 -66.63
N ALA A 8 -6.32 45.23 -66.51
CA ALA A 8 -7.48 45.24 -65.62
C ALA A 8 -8.01 43.82 -65.45
N GLY A 9 -8.10 43.36 -64.19
CA GLY A 9 -8.90 42.18 -63.84
C GLY A 9 -8.14 41.04 -63.16
N PHE A 10 -7.42 41.33 -62.08
CA PHE A 10 -7.06 40.28 -61.12
C PHE A 10 -7.05 40.82 -59.70
N GLY A 11 -8.21 41.26 -59.24
CA GLY A 11 -8.36 41.88 -57.94
C GLY A 11 -9.79 41.84 -57.46
N GLU A 12 -10.36 40.65 -57.31
CA GLU A 12 -11.52 40.40 -56.43
C GLU A 12 -11.89 38.91 -56.48
N ARG A 13 -11.81 38.22 -55.33
CA ARG A 13 -12.44 36.92 -54.95
C ARG A 13 -11.51 35.93 -54.22
N LEU A 14 -10.69 36.38 -53.27
CA LEU A 14 -10.00 35.47 -52.35
C LEU A 14 -9.99 35.98 -50.89
N SER A 15 -11.13 36.42 -50.36
CA SER A 15 -11.21 36.81 -48.93
C SER A 15 -12.54 36.48 -48.25
N ILE A 16 -13.20 35.37 -48.63
CA ILE A 16 -14.44 34.94 -47.93
C ILE A 16 -14.38 33.49 -47.39
N PHE A 17 -13.38 32.68 -47.77
CA PHE A 17 -13.30 31.28 -47.31
C PHE A 17 -12.20 30.98 -46.27
N GLY A 18 -11.37 31.96 -45.88
CA GLY A 18 -10.25 31.73 -44.95
C GLY A 18 -10.58 31.79 -43.45
N GLU A 19 -11.71 32.42 -43.06
CA GLU A 19 -11.97 32.72 -41.64
C GLU A 19 -12.98 31.75 -40.98
N VAL A 20 -13.81 31.07 -41.79
CA VAL A 20 -14.83 30.13 -41.30
C VAL A 20 -14.19 28.79 -40.88
N ASP A 21 -13.13 28.38 -41.57
CA ASP A 21 -12.50 27.06 -41.35
C ASP A 21 -11.59 27.05 -40.10
N VAL A 22 -10.91 28.16 -39.81
CA VAL A 22 -10.07 28.30 -38.61
C VAL A 22 -10.94 28.35 -37.33
N ARG A 23 -12.12 28.97 -37.39
CA ARG A 23 -13.04 29.01 -36.24
C ARG A 23 -13.72 27.67 -35.99
N ALA A 24 -14.08 26.94 -37.05
CA ALA A 24 -14.63 25.58 -36.96
C ALA A 24 -13.60 24.59 -36.39
N THR A 25 -12.38 24.59 -36.92
CA THR A 25 -11.26 23.78 -36.39
C THR A 25 -10.85 24.20 -34.98
N ALA A 26 -10.81 25.48 -34.63
CA ALA A 26 -10.53 25.93 -33.26
C ALA A 26 -11.63 25.52 -32.26
N ARG A 27 -12.92 25.54 -32.67
CA ARG A 27 -14.02 25.03 -31.84
C ARG A 27 -13.92 23.52 -31.64
N GLU A 28 -13.57 22.79 -32.70
CA GLU A 28 -13.38 21.34 -32.62
C GLU A 28 -12.19 20.96 -31.74
N ILE A 29 -11.05 21.62 -31.89
CA ILE A 29 -9.86 21.45 -31.03
C ILE A 29 -10.20 21.76 -29.57
N ARG A 30 -10.89 22.88 -29.28
CA ARG A 30 -11.36 23.21 -27.92
C ARG A 30 -12.29 22.15 -27.35
N SER A 31 -13.19 21.59 -28.15
CA SER A 31 -14.09 20.53 -27.72
C SER A 31 -13.35 19.22 -27.41
N ARG A 32 -12.33 18.87 -28.21
CA ARG A 32 -11.47 17.70 -27.98
C ARG A 32 -10.64 17.89 -26.71
N LEU A 33 -10.05 19.06 -26.52
CA LEU A 33 -9.29 19.39 -25.30
C LEU A 33 -10.17 19.34 -24.05
N ARG A 34 -11.40 19.85 -24.12
CA ARG A 34 -12.35 19.77 -23.01
C ARG A 34 -12.71 18.33 -22.67
N ARG A 35 -13.03 17.50 -23.67
CA ARG A 35 -13.31 16.06 -23.45
C ARG A 35 -12.11 15.31 -22.88
N GLN A 36 -10.89 15.66 -23.33
CA GLN A 36 -9.66 15.08 -22.77
C GLN A 36 -9.47 15.47 -21.31
N ALA A 37 -9.70 16.74 -20.96
CA ALA A 37 -9.63 17.20 -19.57
C ALA A 37 -10.70 16.53 -18.69
N GLU A 38 -11.95 16.41 -19.17
CA GLU A 38 -13.03 15.69 -18.47
C GLU A 38 -12.69 14.21 -18.28
N ALA A 39 -12.14 13.55 -19.31
CA ALA A 39 -11.72 12.15 -19.21
C ALA A 39 -10.52 11.96 -18.27
N GLU A 40 -9.57 12.89 -18.24
CA GLU A 40 -8.45 12.85 -17.29
C GLU A 40 -8.93 13.05 -15.86
N GLN A 41 -9.87 13.98 -15.65
CA GLN A 41 -10.49 14.20 -14.35
C GLN A 41 -11.23 12.95 -13.87
N GLN A 42 -12.05 12.34 -14.73
CA GLN A 42 -12.75 11.09 -14.41
C GLN A 42 -11.77 9.97 -14.01
N LYS A 43 -10.66 9.81 -14.75
CA LYS A 43 -9.64 8.81 -14.41
C LYS A 43 -9.04 9.02 -13.03
N ARG A 44 -8.83 10.28 -12.63
CA ARG A 44 -8.30 10.60 -11.29
C ARG A 44 -9.32 10.26 -10.21
N GLU A 45 -10.59 10.61 -10.44
CA GLU A 45 -11.68 10.27 -9.52
C GLU A 45 -11.83 8.75 -9.35
N ASP A 46 -11.86 8.01 -10.45
CA ASP A 46 -11.93 6.54 -10.44
C ASP A 46 -10.74 5.92 -9.69
N ALA A 47 -9.54 6.49 -9.84
CA ALA A 47 -8.36 6.02 -9.13
C ALA A 47 -8.44 6.26 -7.61
N VAL A 48 -8.97 7.41 -7.18
CA VAL A 48 -9.23 7.68 -5.75
C VAL A 48 -10.24 6.68 -5.19
N VAL A 49 -11.32 6.41 -5.92
CA VAL A 49 -12.33 5.42 -5.52
C VAL A 49 -11.70 4.03 -5.42
N ALA A 50 -10.88 3.63 -6.40
CA ALA A 50 -10.20 2.34 -6.39
C ALA A 50 -9.24 2.19 -5.20
N VAL A 51 -8.48 3.24 -4.87
CA VAL A 51 -7.64 3.26 -3.65
C VAL A 51 -8.50 3.15 -2.40
N GLY A 52 -9.60 3.90 -2.31
CA GLY A 52 -10.52 3.83 -1.17
C GLY A 52 -11.11 2.44 -0.94
N VAL A 53 -11.57 1.78 -2.00
CA VAL A 53 -12.13 0.42 -1.93
C VAL A 53 -11.05 -0.57 -1.49
N ALA A 54 -9.86 -0.52 -2.08
CA ALA A 54 -8.77 -1.42 -1.73
C ALA A 54 -8.27 -1.19 -0.30
N ALA A 55 -8.16 0.08 0.13
CA ALA A 55 -7.79 0.45 1.49
C ALA A 55 -8.82 -0.06 2.52
N ALA A 56 -10.11 0.14 2.26
CA ALA A 56 -11.17 -0.35 3.13
C ALA A 56 -11.13 -1.88 3.25
N ALA A 57 -10.85 -2.59 2.15
CA ALA A 57 -10.69 -4.04 2.17
C ALA A 57 -9.47 -4.46 3.01
N ALA A 58 -8.31 -3.81 2.84
CA ALA A 58 -7.11 -4.10 3.61
C ALA A 58 -7.31 -3.86 5.12
N VAL A 59 -7.89 -2.72 5.50
CA VAL A 59 -8.19 -2.37 6.89
C VAL A 59 -9.18 -3.36 7.50
N LYS A 60 -10.26 -3.71 6.77
CA LYS A 60 -11.23 -4.71 7.23
C LYS A 60 -10.58 -6.06 7.46
N ARG A 61 -9.77 -6.55 6.52
CA ARG A 61 -9.09 -7.85 6.64
C ARG A 61 -8.15 -7.89 7.84
N ARG A 62 -7.43 -6.79 8.10
CA ARG A 62 -6.58 -6.67 9.28
C ARG A 62 -7.39 -6.67 10.57
N ALA A 63 -8.47 -5.88 10.62
CA ALA A 63 -9.36 -5.84 11.78
C ALA A 63 -10.01 -7.20 12.07
N ASP A 64 -10.44 -7.93 11.05
CA ASP A 64 -11.01 -9.28 11.17
C ASP A 64 -9.97 -10.27 11.73
N ASN A 65 -8.71 -10.20 11.27
CA ASN A 65 -7.62 -11.03 11.78
C ASN A 65 -7.31 -10.70 13.26
N ASP A 66 -7.20 -9.42 13.60
CA ASP A 66 -6.97 -8.97 14.96
C ASP A 66 -8.13 -9.36 15.91
N ALA A 67 -9.37 -9.29 15.43
CA ALA A 67 -10.55 -9.70 16.19
C ALA A 67 -10.54 -11.21 16.45
N ALA A 68 -10.21 -12.03 15.44
CA ALA A 68 -10.06 -13.46 15.59
C ALA A 68 -8.96 -13.80 16.60
N LEU A 69 -7.80 -13.15 16.50
CA LEU A 69 -6.70 -13.30 17.45
C LEU A 69 -7.13 -12.99 18.89
N ARG A 70 -7.76 -11.82 19.11
CA ARG A 70 -8.26 -11.43 20.44
C ARG A 70 -9.27 -12.43 21.00
N ALA A 71 -10.22 -12.88 20.19
CA ALA A 71 -11.23 -13.85 20.61
C ALA A 71 -10.60 -15.16 21.11
N VAL A 72 -9.54 -15.64 20.45
CA VAL A 72 -8.87 -16.86 20.86
C VAL A 72 -7.95 -16.64 22.07
N PHE A 73 -7.26 -15.50 22.16
CA PHE A 73 -6.52 -15.15 23.38
C PHE A 73 -7.43 -15.11 24.62
N GLU A 74 -8.59 -14.47 24.50
CA GLU A 74 -9.62 -14.45 25.54
C GLU A 74 -10.11 -15.86 25.90
N ALA A 75 -10.37 -16.71 24.90
CA ALA A 75 -10.77 -18.10 25.14
C ALA A 75 -9.67 -18.94 25.82
N ALA A 76 -8.40 -18.66 25.52
CA ALA A 76 -7.27 -19.30 26.18
C ALA A 76 -7.13 -18.85 27.64
N LEU A 77 -7.25 -17.54 27.92
CA LEU A 77 -7.20 -17.00 29.30
C LEU A 77 -8.29 -17.60 30.20
N ARG A 78 -9.48 -17.89 29.64
CA ARG A 78 -10.58 -18.55 30.35
C ARG A 78 -10.35 -20.04 30.64
N THR A 79 -9.28 -20.64 30.10
CA THR A 79 -8.98 -22.06 30.31
C THR A 79 -8.10 -22.23 31.55
N SER A 80 -8.64 -22.91 32.57
CA SER A 80 -7.98 -23.10 33.88
C SER A 80 -6.82 -24.09 33.84
N ALA A 81 -6.90 -25.13 33.00
CA ALA A 81 -5.82 -26.11 32.82
C ALA A 81 -4.71 -25.57 31.91
N ALA A 82 -3.46 -25.59 32.40
CA ALA A 82 -2.29 -25.06 31.70
C ALA A 82 -2.07 -25.70 30.31
N ASP A 83 -2.18 -27.03 30.20
CA ASP A 83 -2.00 -27.73 28.92
C ASP A 83 -3.11 -27.41 27.91
N GLY A 84 -4.35 -27.28 28.40
CA GLY A 84 -5.49 -26.85 27.60
C GLY A 84 -5.33 -25.42 27.08
N ARG A 85 -4.71 -24.54 27.88
CA ARG A 85 -4.39 -23.16 27.50
C ARG A 85 -3.32 -23.10 26.42
N VAL A 86 -2.21 -23.82 26.59
CA VAL A 86 -1.11 -23.86 25.61
C VAL A 86 -1.60 -24.39 24.26
N ARG A 87 -2.38 -25.48 24.28
CA ARG A 87 -2.95 -26.05 23.05
C ARG A 87 -3.84 -25.04 22.31
N LYS A 88 -4.75 -24.36 23.02
CA LYS A 88 -5.63 -23.35 22.41
C LYS A 88 -4.86 -22.16 21.85
N LEU A 89 -3.83 -21.67 22.55
CA LEU A 89 -2.98 -20.59 22.05
C LEU A 89 -2.21 -21.00 20.79
N ARG A 90 -1.72 -22.23 20.74
CA ARG A 90 -1.02 -22.75 19.56
C ARG A 90 -1.96 -22.86 18.36
N GLU A 91 -3.15 -23.40 18.56
CA GLU A 91 -4.20 -23.47 17.53
C GLU A 91 -4.62 -22.06 17.06
N ALA A 92 -4.72 -21.09 17.99
CA ALA A 92 -4.95 -19.68 17.67
C ALA A 92 -3.89 -19.10 16.74
N PHE A 93 -2.64 -19.36 17.10
CA PHE A 93 -1.49 -18.80 16.41
C PHE A 93 -1.38 -19.39 15.01
N GLU A 94 -1.57 -20.71 14.87
CA GLU A 94 -1.61 -21.37 13.56
C GLU A 94 -2.79 -20.87 12.70
N ALA A 95 -3.98 -20.70 13.27
CA ALA A 95 -5.13 -20.12 12.56
C ALA A 95 -4.86 -18.67 12.11
N ALA A 96 -4.21 -17.86 12.94
CA ALA A 96 -3.84 -16.49 12.59
C ALA A 96 -2.78 -16.41 11.49
N LEU A 97 -1.78 -17.29 11.53
CA LEU A 97 -0.79 -17.43 10.47
C LEU A 97 -1.46 -17.84 9.15
N ALA A 98 -2.44 -18.75 9.19
CA ALA A 98 -3.19 -19.15 8.00
C ALA A 98 -3.97 -17.99 7.35
N HIS A 99 -4.46 -17.04 8.16
CA HIS A 99 -5.17 -15.86 7.67
C HIS A 99 -4.26 -14.69 7.29
N THR A 100 -2.98 -14.74 7.68
CA THR A 100 -2.00 -13.66 7.40
C THR A 100 -1.80 -13.47 5.89
N GLY A 101 -1.84 -14.55 5.09
CA GLY A 101 -1.73 -14.47 3.64
C GLY A 101 -2.83 -13.59 3.00
N ARG A 102 -4.08 -13.72 3.46
CA ARG A 102 -5.21 -12.92 2.95
C ARG A 102 -5.12 -11.44 3.33
N VAL A 103 -4.54 -11.13 4.50
CA VAL A 103 -4.27 -9.75 4.91
C VAL A 103 -3.20 -9.15 4.00
N LEU A 104 -2.11 -9.89 3.76
CA LEU A 104 -1.03 -9.46 2.88
C LEU A 104 -1.50 -9.24 1.43
N GLU A 105 -2.31 -10.15 0.89
CA GLU A 105 -2.91 -9.99 -0.45
C GLU A 105 -3.72 -8.69 -0.56
N ALA A 106 -4.53 -8.38 0.46
CA ALA A 106 -5.32 -7.15 0.49
C ALA A 106 -4.44 -5.89 0.63
N GLU A 107 -3.41 -5.93 1.48
CA GLU A 107 -2.44 -4.83 1.64
C GLU A 107 -1.61 -4.60 0.35
N VAL A 108 -1.22 -5.66 -0.35
CA VAL A 108 -0.54 -5.59 -1.65
C VAL A 108 -1.46 -5.02 -2.72
N ALA A 109 -2.73 -5.43 -2.77
CA ALA A 109 -3.72 -4.87 -3.68
C ALA A 109 -3.91 -3.36 -3.45
N ALA A 110 -4.00 -2.93 -2.18
CA ALA A 110 -4.04 -1.51 -1.82
C ALA A 110 -2.76 -0.77 -2.22
N GLY A 111 -1.58 -1.39 -2.06
CA GLY A 111 -0.32 -0.79 -2.50
C GLY A 111 -0.26 -0.59 -4.01
N ARG A 112 -0.79 -1.54 -4.80
CA ARG A 112 -0.85 -1.45 -6.26
C ARG A 112 -1.79 -0.35 -6.74
N THR A 113 -2.94 -0.17 -6.10
CA THR A 113 -3.85 0.93 -6.45
C THR A 113 -3.25 2.29 -6.10
N VAL A 114 -2.50 2.40 -4.99
CA VAL A 114 -1.76 3.62 -4.64
C VAL A 114 -0.68 3.95 -5.68
N LEU A 115 0.05 2.94 -6.17
CA LEU A 115 1.03 3.12 -7.26
C LEU A 115 0.36 3.57 -8.56
N ALA A 116 -0.75 2.95 -8.95
CA ALA A 116 -1.52 3.35 -10.14
C ALA A 116 -2.07 4.78 -10.03
N ALA A 117 -2.52 5.20 -8.84
CA ALA A 117 -2.93 6.57 -8.60
C ALA A 117 -1.77 7.57 -8.70
N ALA A 118 -0.56 7.17 -8.31
CA ALA A 118 0.64 8.00 -8.44
C ALA A 118 1.02 8.25 -9.91
N GLU A 119 0.77 7.29 -10.82
CA GLU A 119 0.95 7.48 -12.27
C GLU A 119 0.03 8.58 -12.83
N LEU A 120 -1.13 8.79 -12.22
CA LEU A 120 -2.07 9.87 -12.53
C LEU A 120 -1.75 11.18 -11.82
N ARG A 121 -0.55 11.30 -11.22
CA ARG A 121 -0.06 12.46 -10.45
C ARG A 121 -0.88 12.78 -9.20
N ILE A 122 -1.58 11.80 -8.64
CA ILE A 122 -2.26 11.94 -7.35
C ILE A 122 -1.25 11.68 -6.25
N THR A 123 -1.03 12.66 -5.39
CA THR A 123 -0.08 12.55 -4.28
C THR A 123 -0.65 11.71 -3.14
N GLN A 124 0.23 11.12 -2.32
CA GLN A 124 -0.20 10.38 -1.11
C GLN A 124 -0.96 11.27 -0.12
N GLY A 125 -0.66 12.57 -0.07
CA GLY A 125 -1.42 13.53 0.77
C GLY A 125 -2.86 13.70 0.29
N GLN A 126 -3.07 13.82 -1.02
CA GLN A 126 -4.42 13.88 -1.60
C GLN A 126 -5.17 12.56 -1.39
N LEU A 127 -4.51 11.42 -1.59
CA LEU A 127 -5.12 10.12 -1.32
C LEU A 127 -5.52 9.98 0.16
N ALA A 128 -4.68 10.43 1.09
CA ALA A 128 -4.99 10.41 2.51
C ALA A 128 -6.23 11.26 2.84
N GLU A 129 -6.33 12.45 2.25
CA GLU A 129 -7.48 13.34 2.41
C GLU A 129 -8.78 12.71 1.89
N PHE A 130 -8.76 12.13 0.68
CA PHE A 130 -9.97 11.56 0.07
C PHE A 130 -10.37 10.19 0.64
N THR A 131 -9.42 9.40 1.12
CA THR A 131 -9.69 8.02 1.58
C THR A 131 -9.75 7.90 3.10
N GLY A 132 -9.41 8.95 3.84
CA GLY A 132 -9.30 8.95 5.30
C GLY A 132 -8.18 8.05 5.83
N GLN A 133 -7.29 7.57 4.96
CA GLN A 133 -6.15 6.72 5.34
C GLN A 133 -4.96 7.57 5.77
N ARG A 134 -4.15 7.02 6.67
CA ARG A 134 -2.91 7.69 7.05
C ARG A 134 -1.88 7.58 5.93
N VAL A 135 -1.09 8.64 5.74
CA VAL A 135 0.02 8.64 4.77
C VAL A 135 1.02 7.52 5.07
N GLU A 136 1.23 7.20 6.35
CA GLU A 136 2.11 6.10 6.77
C GLU A 136 1.61 4.74 6.27
N ASP A 137 0.30 4.48 6.32
CA ASP A 137 -0.30 3.22 5.86
C ASP A 137 -0.19 3.10 4.34
N LEU A 138 -0.49 4.18 3.61
CA LEU A 138 -0.31 4.24 2.15
C LEU A 138 1.15 3.99 1.75
N ARG A 139 2.11 4.60 2.45
CA ARG A 139 3.55 4.38 2.23
C ARG A 139 3.94 2.93 2.52
N ARG A 140 3.44 2.35 3.61
CA ARG A 140 3.73 0.96 3.98
C ARG A 140 3.23 -0.01 2.91
N TRP A 141 2.01 0.17 2.41
CA TRP A 141 1.49 -0.70 1.34
C TRP A 141 2.31 -0.61 0.05
N VAL A 142 2.75 0.59 -0.33
CA VAL A 142 3.66 0.76 -1.49
C VAL A 142 4.99 0.03 -1.27
N GLN A 143 5.56 0.08 -0.07
CA GLN A 143 6.79 -0.64 0.26
C GLN A 143 6.62 -2.16 0.19
N LEU A 144 5.46 -2.69 0.60
CA LEU A 144 5.15 -4.12 0.48
C LEU A 144 5.17 -4.58 -0.98
N VAL A 145 4.55 -3.81 -1.89
CA VAL A 145 4.55 -4.13 -3.33
C VAL A 145 5.96 -4.13 -3.89
N ARG A 146 6.74 -3.08 -3.63
CA ARG A 146 8.13 -2.97 -4.11
C ARG A 146 9.00 -4.13 -3.61
N ARG A 147 8.80 -4.56 -2.36
CA ARG A 147 9.51 -5.71 -1.79
C ARG A 147 9.11 -7.01 -2.46
N ALA A 148 7.82 -7.22 -2.75
CA ALA A 148 7.34 -8.39 -3.46
C ALA A 148 7.94 -8.47 -4.88
N GLU A 149 7.92 -7.36 -5.62
CA GLU A 149 8.51 -7.27 -6.96
C GLU A 149 10.04 -7.51 -6.96
N SER A 150 10.75 -6.97 -5.96
CA SER A 150 12.19 -7.18 -5.81
C SER A 150 12.54 -8.63 -5.46
N SER A 151 11.66 -9.32 -4.72
CA SER A 151 11.85 -10.72 -4.36
C SER A 151 11.63 -11.67 -5.54
N GLU A 152 10.69 -11.34 -6.43
CA GLU A 152 10.45 -12.10 -7.67
C GLU A 152 11.59 -11.89 -8.69
N ALA A 153 12.11 -10.66 -8.79
CA ALA A 153 13.24 -10.33 -9.66
C ALA A 153 14.55 -11.04 -9.25
N GLY A 154 14.75 -11.28 -7.95
CA GLY A 154 15.91 -12.04 -7.43
C GLY A 154 15.82 -13.56 -7.63
N SER A 155 14.62 -14.10 -7.93
CA SER A 155 14.40 -15.54 -8.11
C SER A 155 14.54 -15.98 -9.59
N ALA A 156 14.49 -15.03 -10.54
CA ALA A 156 14.54 -15.31 -11.98
C ALA A 156 15.96 -15.44 -12.57
N VAL A 157 17.03 -15.26 -11.77
CA VAL A 157 18.42 -15.47 -12.21
C VAL A 157 18.98 -16.75 -11.58
N GLY A 158 18.53 -17.89 -12.10
CA GLY A 158 19.22 -19.16 -11.93
C GLY A 158 20.16 -19.40 -13.12
N PRO A 159 21.49 -19.21 -13.00
CA PRO A 159 22.40 -19.72 -14.00
C PRO A 159 22.48 -21.24 -13.89
N THR A 160 22.24 -21.88 -15.03
CA THR A 160 22.53 -23.27 -15.37
C THR A 160 23.88 -23.70 -14.81
N ARG A 161 23.90 -24.53 -13.77
CA ARG A 161 25.10 -25.23 -13.31
C ARG A 161 24.99 -26.71 -13.64
N ALA A 162 25.32 -27.05 -14.88
CA ALA A 162 25.82 -28.38 -15.22
C ALA A 162 27.34 -28.35 -15.04
N GLY A 163 27.87 -29.12 -14.08
CA GLY A 163 29.30 -29.29 -13.92
C GLY A 163 29.76 -29.43 -12.47
N GLY A 164 29.81 -30.68 -12.02
CA GLY A 164 30.94 -31.27 -11.28
C GLY A 164 31.36 -30.69 -9.93
N GLY A 165 31.39 -31.58 -8.93
CA GLY A 165 32.46 -31.58 -7.94
C GLY A 165 32.07 -31.16 -6.52
N SER A 166 31.96 -32.18 -5.67
CA SER A 166 32.27 -32.21 -4.24
C SER A 166 31.34 -31.48 -3.27
N GLU A 167 30.76 -32.28 -2.37
CA GLU A 167 30.19 -31.85 -1.09
C GLU A 167 31.14 -30.91 -0.35
N PRO A 168 30.56 -29.93 0.35
CA PRO A 168 30.85 -29.87 1.78
C PRO A 168 29.58 -29.78 2.62
N MET A 169 29.58 -30.53 3.72
CA MET A 169 28.66 -30.37 4.84
C MET A 169 28.57 -28.89 5.23
N SER A 170 27.40 -28.29 5.06
CA SER A 170 27.04 -27.04 5.71
C SER A 170 25.71 -27.25 6.41
N THR A 171 25.79 -27.43 7.72
CA THR A 171 24.67 -27.42 8.65
C THR A 171 23.80 -26.20 8.42
N THR A 172 22.55 -26.42 8.00
CA THR A 172 21.49 -25.42 7.96
C THR A 172 21.20 -24.94 9.39
N PRO A 173 21.40 -23.65 9.76
CA PRO A 173 20.69 -23.13 10.90
C PRO A 173 19.24 -22.91 10.45
N ALA A 174 18.34 -23.77 10.94
CA ALA A 174 16.92 -23.49 10.90
C ALA A 174 16.71 -22.07 11.46
N ALA A 175 16.03 -21.22 10.71
CA ALA A 175 15.64 -19.88 11.14
C ALA A 175 14.64 -20.00 12.29
N GLY A 176 15.17 -20.28 13.48
CA GLY A 176 14.45 -20.27 14.74
C GLY A 176 14.39 -18.84 15.24
N PHE A 177 13.18 -18.39 15.54
CA PHE A 177 12.94 -17.12 16.21
C PHE A 177 13.68 -17.11 17.55
N ALA A 178 14.59 -16.15 17.74
CA ALA A 178 15.24 -15.92 19.02
C ALA A 178 14.24 -15.25 19.98
N VAL A 179 13.75 -16.00 20.96
CA VAL A 179 13.02 -15.45 22.11
C VAL A 179 14.05 -14.88 23.07
N VAL A 180 14.10 -13.56 23.20
CA VAL A 180 14.87 -12.90 24.26
C VAL A 180 14.07 -13.05 25.56
N MET A 181 14.42 -14.06 26.36
CA MET A 181 13.98 -14.14 27.75
C MET A 181 14.70 -13.05 28.52
N ARG A 182 13.96 -12.06 29.02
CA ARG A 182 14.48 -11.09 29.97
C ARG A 182 14.67 -11.81 31.30
N GLU A 183 15.92 -12.11 31.63
CA GLU A 183 16.31 -12.61 32.94
C GLU A 183 15.80 -11.61 33.98
N SER A 184 14.95 -12.09 34.89
CA SER A 184 14.48 -11.31 36.01
C SER A 184 15.56 -11.40 37.07
N ASP A 185 16.35 -10.34 37.22
CA ASP A 185 17.29 -10.23 38.33
C ASP A 185 16.49 -10.15 39.64
N ASP A 186 16.41 -11.30 40.31
CA ASP A 186 16.16 -11.40 41.74
C ASP A 186 17.31 -10.71 42.49
N VAL A 187 17.16 -9.44 42.83
CA VAL A 187 17.98 -8.82 43.89
C VAL A 187 17.24 -8.98 45.21
N ARG A 188 17.55 -10.09 45.86
CA ARG A 188 17.22 -10.39 47.24
C ARG A 188 18.24 -9.70 48.15
N GLY A 189 17.74 -8.77 48.98
CA GLY A 189 18.30 -8.47 50.29
C GLY A 189 19.26 -7.29 50.38
N ASP A 190 18.77 -6.18 50.93
CA ASP A 190 19.45 -5.65 52.11
C ASP A 190 18.41 -5.10 53.09
N ALA A 191 18.45 -5.66 54.30
CA ALA A 191 17.76 -5.10 55.44
C ALA A 191 18.55 -3.87 55.90
N LEU A 192 17.88 -2.86 56.47
CA LEU A 192 18.27 -2.21 57.73
C LEU A 192 17.38 -0.97 57.98
N HIS A 193 16.68 -1.03 59.12
CA HIS A 193 16.34 0.07 60.03
C HIS A 193 15.32 1.14 59.62
N GLY A 194 14.28 1.25 60.44
CA GLY A 194 13.37 2.39 60.46
C GLY A 194 12.16 2.17 61.36
N ASP A 195 12.41 1.88 62.63
CA ASP A 195 11.42 1.88 63.71
C ASP A 195 10.73 3.25 63.80
N GLY A 196 9.41 3.28 64.01
CA GLY A 196 8.63 4.51 63.91
C GLY A 196 7.19 4.37 64.38
N SER A 197 6.98 3.67 65.48
CA SER A 197 5.75 3.70 66.27
C SER A 197 5.55 5.10 66.86
N ALA A 198 4.48 5.80 66.49
CA ALA A 198 3.90 6.86 67.29
C ALA A 198 2.40 6.98 67.03
N ALA A 199 1.64 6.67 68.06
CA ALA A 199 0.23 6.96 68.21
C ALA A 199 -0.03 8.48 68.17
N SER A 200 -1.14 8.89 67.59
CA SER A 200 -1.85 10.09 68.03
C SER A 200 -3.35 9.84 67.97
N ALA A 201 -3.93 9.74 69.16
CA ALA A 201 -5.34 9.92 69.40
C ALA A 201 -5.74 11.37 69.12
N GLY A 202 -6.95 11.55 68.62
CA GLY A 202 -7.69 12.79 68.49
C GLY A 202 -9.15 12.44 68.22
#